data_AF-A0A1T4P9E0-F1
#
_entry.id   AF-A0A1T4P9E0-F1
#
_cell.length_a   1.000
_cell.length_b   1.000
_cell.length_c   1.000
_cell.angle_alpha   90.00
_cell.angle_beta   90.00
_cell.angle_gamma   90.00
#
_symmetry.space_group_name_H-M   'P 1'
#
loop_
_entity.id
_entity.type
_entity.pdbx_description
1 polymer ?
#
loop_
_entity_poly.entity_id
_entity_poly.type
_entity_poly.pdbx_seq_one_letter_code
_entity_poly.pdbx_strand_id
1 'polypeptide(L)'
;MEIAMIYIFAYALLAVILISVITLIVVMIINIKKKKKVGKIIRNGIIVGIVLAYMITIWISSHKSYPLINDWAFLGKDINVIEHKYKTFKEYFTREDGSGYAVLMTEQITGIKMYDAGDYSCYYMEFDKNGKIIKVYCARPFGG
;
A
#
# COMPACT_ATOMS: atom_id res chain seq x y z
N MET A 1 14.99 1.09 -6.92
CA MET A 1 15.17 -0.20 -7.64
C MET A 1 15.33 -1.35 -6.65
N GLU A 2 16.20 -1.23 -5.67
CA GLU A 2 16.45 -2.26 -4.64
C GLU A 2 15.19 -2.64 -3.84
N ILE A 3 14.41 -1.66 -3.36
CA ILE A 3 13.19 -1.91 -2.60
C ILE A 3 12.15 -2.70 -3.42
N ALA A 4 11.92 -2.30 -4.67
CA ALA A 4 10.98 -2.99 -5.55
C ALA A 4 11.38 -4.47 -5.78
N MET A 5 12.68 -4.74 -5.94
CA MET A 5 13.20 -6.10 -6.07
C MET A 5 12.94 -6.93 -4.82
N ILE A 6 13.12 -6.36 -3.63
CA ILE A 6 12.84 -7.05 -2.36
C ILE A 6 11.36 -7.47 -2.28
N TYR A 7 10.43 -6.58 -2.64
CA TYR A 7 9.00 -6.92 -2.66
C TYR A 7 8.69 -8.03 -3.66
N ILE A 8 9.27 -7.98 -4.87
CA ILE A 8 9.10 -9.04 -5.88
C ILE A 8 9.57 -10.39 -5.32
N PHE A 9 10.73 -10.43 -4.65
CA PHE A 9 11.22 -11.66 -4.02
C PHE A 9 10.31 -12.13 -2.88
N ALA A 10 9.80 -11.22 -2.05
CA ALA A 10 8.89 -11.56 -0.95
C ALA A 10 7.56 -12.15 -1.48
N TYR A 11 6.99 -11.56 -2.53
CA TYR A 11 5.78 -12.09 -3.18
C TYR A 11 6.02 -13.44 -3.86
N ALA A 12 7.15 -13.60 -4.55
CA ALA A 12 7.53 -14.88 -5.14
C ALA A 12 7.68 -15.97 -4.08
N LEU A 13 8.34 -15.66 -2.95
CA LEU A 13 8.48 -16.58 -1.82
C LEU A 13 7.11 -16.96 -1.23
N LEU A 14 6.22 -15.98 -1.04
CA LEU A 14 4.86 -16.23 -0.55
C LEU A 14 4.08 -17.16 -1.50
N ALA A 15 4.20 -16.96 -2.81
CA ALA A 15 3.56 -17.82 -3.81
C ALA A 15 4.09 -19.26 -3.75
N VAL A 16 5.41 -19.44 -3.64
CA VAL A 16 6.04 -20.77 -3.48
C VAL A 16 5.54 -21.46 -2.21
N ILE A 17 5.45 -20.75 -1.09
CA ILE A 17 4.93 -21.30 0.17
C ILE A 17 3.48 -21.73 0.01
N LEU A 18 2.62 -20.90 -0.60
CA LEU A 18 1.22 -21.25 -0.84
C LEU A 18 1.06 -22.50 -1.71
N ILE A 19 1.82 -22.58 -2.82
CA ILE A 19 1.82 -23.77 -3.69
C ILE A 19 2.29 -25.02 -2.92
N SER A 20 3.33 -24.88 -2.09
CA SER A 20 3.83 -26.00 -1.27
C SER A 20 2.78 -26.47 -0.25
N VAL A 21 2.04 -25.55 0.37
CA VAL A 21 0.96 -25.90 1.32
C VAL A 21 -0.20 -26.58 0.60
N ILE A 22 -0.63 -26.05 -0.55
CA ILE A 22 -1.71 -26.65 -1.35
C ILE A 22 -1.34 -28.07 -1.80
N THR A 23 -0.14 -28.27 -2.32
CA THR A 23 0.33 -29.60 -2.74
C THR A 23 0.40 -30.57 -1.56
N LEU A 24 0.88 -30.14 -0.39
CA LEU A 24 0.87 -30.96 0.83
C LEU A 24 -0.54 -31.33 1.29
N ILE A 25 -1.51 -30.41 1.21
CA ILE A 25 -2.92 -30.69 1.51
C ILE A 25 -3.49 -31.76 0.56
N VAL A 26 -3.25 -31.63 -0.75
CA VAL A 26 -3.70 -32.62 -1.75
C VAL A 26 -3.10 -34.00 -1.47
N VAL A 27 -1.79 -34.07 -1.20
CA VAL A 27 -1.12 -35.32 -0.83
C VAL A 27 -1.68 -35.91 0.46
N MET A 28 -2.00 -35.06 1.45
CA MET A 28 -2.65 -35.50 2.69
C MET A 28 -4.00 -36.18 2.41
N ILE A 29 -4.85 -35.55 1.60
CA ILE A 29 -6.18 -36.07 1.24
C ILE A 29 -6.07 -37.42 0.51
N ILE A 30 -5.13 -37.54 -0.45
CA ILE A 30 -4.88 -38.80 -1.17
C ILE A 30 -4.40 -39.90 -0.22
N ASN A 31 -3.50 -39.59 0.71
CA ASN A 31 -2.94 -40.58 1.63
C ASN A 31 -3.91 -41.00 2.74
N ILE A 32 -4.80 -40.10 3.19
CA ILE A 32 -5.93 -40.44 4.08
C ILE A 32 -6.86 -41.44 3.38
N LYS A 33 -7.22 -41.21 2.11
CA LYS A 33 -8.00 -42.17 1.30
C LYS A 33 -7.31 -43.53 1.20
N LYS A 34 -5.98 -43.55 1.13
CA LYS A 34 -5.17 -44.79 1.08
C LYS A 34 -4.82 -45.40 2.45
N LYS A 35 -5.39 -44.88 3.56
CA LYS A 35 -5.14 -45.31 4.95
C LYS A 35 -3.65 -45.39 5.36
N LYS A 36 -2.76 -44.58 4.76
CA LYS A 36 -1.32 -44.57 5.11
C LYS A 36 -1.02 -43.66 6.30
N LYS A 37 -0.15 -44.09 7.24
CA LYS A 37 0.28 -43.32 8.43
C LYS A 37 1.28 -42.18 8.13
N VAL A 38 1.03 -41.36 7.10
CA VAL A 38 1.91 -40.25 6.71
C VAL A 38 1.47 -38.90 7.30
N GLY A 39 0.37 -38.90 8.08
CA GLY A 39 -0.33 -37.68 8.48
C GLY A 39 0.47 -36.71 9.37
N LYS A 40 1.37 -37.19 10.25
CA LYS A 40 2.03 -36.31 11.23
C LYS A 40 3.07 -35.39 10.61
N ILE A 41 3.89 -35.89 9.68
CA ILE A 41 4.92 -35.10 8.99
C ILE A 41 4.26 -34.07 8.06
N ILE A 42 3.27 -34.50 7.28
CA ILE A 42 2.55 -33.61 6.36
C ILE A 42 1.80 -32.51 7.14
N ARG A 43 1.13 -32.86 8.24
CA ARG A 43 0.46 -31.88 9.11
C ARG A 43 1.43 -30.84 9.66
N ASN A 44 2.59 -31.27 10.15
CA ASN A 44 3.60 -30.34 10.67
C ASN A 44 4.13 -29.42 9.56
N GLY A 45 4.35 -29.94 8.34
CA GLY A 45 4.76 -29.14 7.19
C GLY A 45 3.72 -28.07 6.80
N ILE A 46 2.42 -28.42 6.81
CA ILE A 46 1.34 -27.46 6.56
C ILE A 46 1.33 -26.35 7.62
N ILE A 47 1.45 -26.70 8.91
CA ILE A 47 1.47 -25.71 10.00
C ILE A 47 2.64 -24.75 9.83
N VAL A 48 3.85 -25.26 9.58
CA VAL A 48 5.04 -24.42 9.36
C VAL A 48 4.87 -23.51 8.13
N GLY A 49 4.35 -24.04 7.02
CA GLY A 49 4.09 -23.25 5.82
C GLY A 49 3.09 -22.12 6.05
N ILE A 50 2.01 -22.37 6.79
CA ILE A 50 1.02 -21.34 7.15
C ILE A 50 1.67 -20.25 8.03
N VAL A 51 2.44 -20.63 9.05
CA VAL A 51 3.13 -19.68 9.93
C VAL A 51 4.11 -18.80 9.14
N LEU A 52 4.90 -19.39 8.24
CA LEU A 52 5.82 -18.64 7.38
C LEU A 52 5.08 -17.68 6.44
N ALA A 53 3.96 -18.12 5.85
CA ALA A 53 3.13 -17.27 5.00
C ALA A 53 2.60 -16.05 5.76
N TYR A 54 2.14 -16.23 7.00
CA TYR A 54 1.70 -15.12 7.86
C TYR A 54 2.84 -14.16 8.20
N MET A 55 4.02 -14.67 8.55
CA MET A 55 5.19 -13.83 8.84
C MET A 55 5.57 -12.97 7.64
N ILE A 56 5.63 -13.55 6.44
CA ILE A 56 5.94 -12.81 5.20
C ILE A 56 4.86 -11.78 4.91
N THR A 57 3.58 -12.12 5.10
CA THR A 57 2.47 -11.19 4.88
C THR A 57 2.57 -9.98 5.82
N ILE A 58 2.80 -10.22 7.12
CA ILE A 58 2.99 -9.15 8.11
C ILE A 58 4.21 -8.29 7.75
N TRP A 59 5.30 -8.92 7.31
CA TRP A 59 6.50 -8.20 6.90
C TRP A 59 6.23 -7.30 5.67
N ILE A 60 5.60 -7.84 4.63
CA ILE A 60 5.20 -7.09 3.42
C ILE A 60 4.30 -5.90 3.81
N SER A 61 3.33 -6.11 4.69
CA SER A 61 2.41 -5.05 5.10
C SER A 61 3.06 -3.98 5.99
N SER A 62 3.98 -4.36 6.89
CA SER A 62 4.61 -3.43 7.84
C SER A 62 5.79 -2.65 7.27
N HIS A 63 6.40 -3.11 6.19
CA HIS A 63 7.58 -2.47 5.61
C HIS A 63 7.24 -1.56 4.42
N LYS A 64 5.95 -1.35 4.15
CA LYS A 64 5.52 -0.37 3.14
C LYS A 64 5.92 1.02 3.62
N SER A 65 6.93 1.59 2.96
CA SER A 65 7.44 2.91 3.30
C SER A 65 6.78 3.95 2.41
N TYR A 66 5.98 4.83 3.01
CA TYR A 66 5.38 5.97 2.33
C TYR A 66 6.17 7.24 2.63
N PRO A 67 6.37 8.13 1.64
CA PRO A 67 7.00 9.42 1.90
C PRO A 67 6.16 10.21 2.91
N LEU A 68 6.78 10.57 4.03
CA LEU A 68 6.24 11.53 4.97
C LEU A 68 6.47 12.93 4.41
N ILE A 69 5.39 13.58 4.00
CA ILE A 69 5.39 14.99 3.63
C ILE A 69 4.76 15.74 4.79
N ASN A 70 5.39 16.85 5.17
CA ASN A 70 4.89 17.67 6.26
C ASN A 70 3.68 18.48 5.77
N ASP A 71 2.53 18.33 6.43
CA ASP A 71 1.30 19.09 6.12
C ASP A 71 1.50 20.61 6.23
N TRP A 72 2.46 21.06 7.06
CA TRP A 72 2.85 22.48 7.16
C TRP A 72 3.43 23.03 5.84
N ALA A 73 3.84 22.16 4.92
CA ALA A 73 4.26 22.59 3.59
C ALA A 73 3.10 23.18 2.77
N PHE A 74 1.85 22.90 3.15
CA PHE A 74 0.62 23.30 2.43
C PHE A 74 -0.31 24.18 3.28
N LEU A 75 -0.48 23.87 4.57
CA LEU A 75 -1.40 24.60 5.45
C LEU A 75 -1.15 26.12 5.46
N GLY A 76 -2.21 26.90 5.33
CA GLY A 76 -2.20 28.36 5.33
C GLY A 76 -1.69 29.03 4.04
N LYS A 77 -1.22 28.24 3.07
CA LYS A 77 -0.79 28.73 1.75
C LYS A 77 -1.97 28.82 0.80
N ASP A 78 -1.79 29.67 -0.22
CA ASP A 78 -2.73 29.81 -1.32
C ASP A 78 -2.64 28.59 -2.26
N ILE A 79 -3.79 28.06 -2.67
CA ILE A 79 -3.90 26.89 -3.51
C ILE A 79 -3.24 27.10 -4.88
N ASN A 80 -3.27 28.30 -5.43
CA ASN A 80 -2.62 28.64 -6.71
C ASN A 80 -1.09 28.60 -6.59
N VAL A 81 -0.55 28.96 -5.43
CA VAL A 81 0.90 28.87 -5.16
C VAL A 81 1.33 27.39 -5.12
N ILE A 82 0.49 26.52 -4.56
CA ILE A 82 0.75 25.07 -4.55
C ILE A 82 0.68 24.51 -5.97
N GLU A 83 -0.33 24.87 -6.76
CA GLU A 83 -0.45 24.44 -8.16
C GLU A 83 0.75 24.90 -9.00
N HIS A 84 1.17 26.15 -8.85
CA HIS A 84 2.32 26.67 -9.59
C HIS A 84 3.61 25.90 -9.23
N LYS A 85 3.78 25.55 -7.95
CA LYS A 85 4.97 24.85 -7.47
C LYS A 85 5.03 23.38 -7.92
N TYR A 86 3.91 22.66 -7.86
CA TYR A 86 3.87 21.20 -8.06
C TYR A 86 3.17 20.76 -9.34
N LYS A 87 2.81 21.71 -10.22
CA LYS A 87 2.02 21.53 -11.46
C LYS A 87 0.54 21.26 -11.15
N THR A 88 -0.24 20.98 -12.20
CA THR A 88 -1.68 20.77 -12.15
C THR A 88 -2.07 19.63 -11.20
N PHE A 89 -3.14 19.87 -10.43
CA PHE A 89 -3.74 18.88 -9.56
C PHE A 89 -4.35 17.71 -10.35
N LYS A 90 -4.40 16.52 -9.74
CA LYS A 90 -5.15 15.38 -10.30
C LYS A 90 -6.64 15.69 -10.33
N GLU A 91 -7.14 16.31 -9.26
CA GLU A 91 -8.52 16.78 -9.16
C GLU A 91 -8.54 18.16 -8.53
N TYR A 92 -9.43 19.02 -9.02
CA TYR A 92 -9.65 20.36 -8.50
C TYR A 92 -11.13 20.69 -8.60
N PHE A 93 -11.76 21.00 -7.47
CA PHE A 93 -13.17 21.35 -7.40
C PHE A 93 -13.37 22.59 -6.55
N THR A 94 -14.13 23.55 -7.08
CA THR A 94 -14.51 24.78 -6.40
C THR A 94 -16.03 24.83 -6.28
N ARG A 95 -16.51 25.15 -5.08
CA ARG A 95 -17.92 25.37 -4.75
C ARG A 95 -18.34 26.79 -5.14
N GLU A 96 -19.66 27.04 -5.11
CA GLU A 96 -20.23 28.35 -5.43
C GLU A 96 -19.74 29.47 -4.49
N ASP A 97 -19.39 29.15 -3.25
CA ASP A 97 -18.87 30.10 -2.26
C ASP A 97 -17.36 30.39 -2.41
N GLY A 98 -16.71 29.79 -3.41
CA GLY A 98 -15.27 29.90 -3.67
C GLY A 98 -14.40 28.95 -2.85
N SER A 99 -14.97 28.22 -1.89
CA SER A 99 -14.24 27.17 -1.15
C SER A 99 -14.14 25.90 -2.00
N GLY A 100 -13.25 24.97 -1.65
CA GLY A 100 -13.12 23.77 -2.47
C GLY A 100 -12.17 22.73 -1.95
N TYR A 101 -11.88 21.76 -2.81
CA TYR A 101 -10.88 20.74 -2.55
C TYR A 101 -10.01 20.48 -3.78
N ALA A 102 -8.77 20.08 -3.53
CA ALA A 102 -7.80 19.72 -4.55
C ALA A 102 -7.06 18.43 -4.15
N VAL A 103 -6.64 17.66 -5.15
CA VAL A 103 -5.90 16.40 -4.96
C VAL A 103 -4.56 16.50 -5.67
N LEU A 104 -3.48 16.37 -4.90
CA LEU A 104 -2.10 16.39 -5.40
C LEU A 104 -1.46 15.01 -5.26
N MET A 105 -0.81 14.53 -6.31
CA MET A 105 -0.14 13.22 -6.27
C MET A 105 1.16 13.31 -5.48
N THR A 106 1.41 12.32 -4.62
CA THR A 106 2.67 12.23 -3.84
C THR A 106 3.91 12.21 -4.75
N GLU A 107 3.81 11.61 -5.94
CA GLU A 107 4.87 11.59 -6.94
C GLU A 107 5.25 13.00 -7.43
N GLN A 108 4.28 13.91 -7.55
CA GLN A 108 4.53 15.30 -7.96
C GLN A 108 5.32 16.07 -6.90
N ILE A 109 5.14 15.72 -5.63
CA ILE A 109 5.81 16.39 -4.51
C ILE A 109 7.21 15.81 -4.29
N THR A 110 7.35 14.49 -4.39
CA THR A 110 8.60 13.77 -4.06
C THR A 110 9.53 13.57 -5.26
N GLY A 111 9.01 13.66 -6.49
CA GLY A 111 9.73 13.32 -7.71
C GLY A 111 10.03 11.82 -7.87
N ILE A 112 9.56 10.99 -6.94
CA ILE A 112 9.76 9.54 -6.92
C ILE A 112 8.48 8.88 -7.43
N LYS A 113 8.61 8.04 -8.45
CA LYS A 113 7.50 7.21 -8.91
C LYS A 113 7.14 6.20 -7.82
N MET A 114 5.91 6.27 -7.33
CA MET A 114 5.35 5.38 -6.33
C MET A 114 4.85 4.12 -7.03
N TYR A 115 5.32 2.95 -6.59
CA TYR A 115 4.93 1.67 -7.19
C TYR A 115 3.50 1.23 -6.80
N ASP A 116 2.92 1.88 -5.78
CA ASP A 116 1.57 1.64 -5.26
C ASP A 116 0.66 2.87 -5.50
N ALA A 117 0.92 3.61 -6.58
CA ALA A 117 0.27 4.89 -6.96
C ALA A 117 -1.22 4.77 -7.38
N GLY A 118 -1.97 3.85 -6.78
CA GLY A 118 -3.43 3.93 -6.79
C GLY A 118 -3.91 5.18 -6.03
N ASP A 119 -5.21 5.23 -5.71
CA ASP A 119 -5.80 6.37 -4.97
C ASP A 119 -5.21 6.58 -3.55
N TYR A 120 -4.38 5.65 -3.08
CA TYR A 120 -3.78 5.60 -1.74
C TYR A 120 -2.44 6.33 -1.61
N SER A 121 -2.10 7.26 -2.51
CA SER A 121 -0.88 8.07 -2.40
C SER A 121 -1.13 9.51 -2.86
N CYS A 122 -2.25 10.08 -2.42
CA CYS A 122 -2.64 11.46 -2.73
C CYS A 122 -2.72 12.31 -1.47
N TYR A 123 -2.41 13.60 -1.62
CA TYR A 123 -2.68 14.63 -0.62
C TYR A 123 -3.95 15.36 -1.02
N TYR A 124 -4.95 15.26 -0.17
CA TYR A 124 -6.20 15.98 -0.28
C TYR A 124 -6.06 17.28 0.50
N MET A 125 -6.43 18.37 -0.15
CA MET A 125 -6.36 19.72 0.42
C MET A 125 -7.74 20.34 0.33
N GLU A 126 -8.25 20.84 1.45
CA GLU A 126 -9.44 21.69 1.47
C GLU A 126 -8.99 23.16 1.61
N PHE A 127 -9.58 24.04 0.80
CA PHE A 127 -9.28 25.47 0.81
C PHE A 127 -10.53 26.32 1.04
N ASP A 128 -10.34 27.45 1.71
CA ASP A 128 -11.40 28.42 1.98
C ASP A 128 -11.72 29.29 0.75
N LYS A 129 -12.71 30.17 0.88
CA LYS A 129 -13.15 31.10 -0.18
C LYS A 129 -12.07 32.06 -0.71
N ASN A 130 -10.98 32.22 0.03
CA ASN A 130 -9.84 33.06 -0.38
C ASN A 130 -8.73 32.20 -1.01
N GLY A 131 -8.97 30.90 -1.25
CA GLY A 131 -7.98 29.96 -1.77
C GLY A 131 -6.96 29.51 -0.71
N LYS A 132 -7.15 29.81 0.57
CA LYS A 132 -6.21 29.37 1.61
C LYS A 132 -6.49 27.94 2.03
N ILE A 133 -5.46 27.10 2.02
CA ILE A 133 -5.54 25.71 2.46
C ILE A 133 -5.75 25.67 3.98
N ILE A 134 -6.89 25.16 4.40
CA ILE A 134 -7.28 25.06 5.82
C ILE A 134 -7.12 23.65 6.37
N LYS A 135 -7.07 22.63 5.49
CA LYS A 135 -6.96 21.24 5.88
C LYS A 135 -6.21 20.45 4.83
N VAL A 136 -5.37 19.53 5.31
CA VAL A 136 -4.59 18.61 4.49
C VAL A 136 -4.74 17.24 5.10
N TYR A 137 -4.94 16.22 4.28
CA TYR A 137 -4.88 14.84 4.73
C TYR A 137 -4.34 13.95 3.62
N CYS A 138 -3.53 12.97 4.00
CA CYS A 138 -2.97 11.99 3.09
C CYS A 138 -3.82 10.72 3.18
N ALA A 139 -4.38 10.26 2.05
CA ALA A 139 -4.98 8.92 2.03
C ALA A 139 -3.84 7.91 1.99
N ARG A 140 -3.57 7.26 3.12
CA ARG A 140 -2.59 6.17 3.19
C ARG A 140 -3.29 4.83 3.39
N PRO A 141 -2.82 3.76 2.74
CA PRO A 141 -3.39 2.44 2.92
C PRO A 141 -2.85 1.80 4.21
N PHE A 142 -3.52 0.75 4.70
CA PHE A 142 -3.04 -0.02 5.84
C PHE A 142 -1.60 -0.50 5.64
N GLY A 143 -0.72 -0.18 6.61
CA GLY A 143 0.71 -0.49 6.54
C GLY A 143 1.62 0.74 6.48
N GLY A 144 1.06 1.96 6.40
CA GLY A 144 1.80 3.21 6.67
C GLY A 144 0.96 4.47 6.54
#